data_AF-A0A4R0IYU1-F1
#
_entry.id   AF-A0A4R0IYU1-F1
#
_cell.length_a   1.000
_cell.length_b   1.000
_cell.length_c   1.000
_cell.angle_alpha   90.00
_cell.angle_beta   90.00
_cell.angle_gamma   90.00
#
_symmetry.space_group_name_H-M   'P 1'
#
loop_
_entity.id
_entity.type
_entity.pdbx_description
1 polymer ?
#
loop_
_entity_poly.entity_id
_entity_poly.type
_entity_poly.pdbx_seq_one_letter_code
_entity_poly.pdbx_strand_id
1 'polypeptide(L)'
;MDAVGAVSRDAVIVIPGIMGSSLADVESGDVLWGLDDASWWVSAWTTGRALKRLAVTDDERAGRTGRVRATGLLRFPAFAPVLKGFEPYTKLLAGIGRVLAHPDALCEFPYDWRLSVEHNAHELERLVDRHLSQWRAHPSGSADAKVVLVAHSMGGLVARYYLHVLGGTSDVRTTVTLGTPYYGSVKSAYILRSGDGLPIPRKRLRKLVQHMPGLYDLLPFYRCVDEGTTARRLEPGDVESLDGDRELAEESLLRHDKLMQGEAGSLRLLIGIEQPTMQSLSIRDGALTPLMHTCITDPAGVIRERLDLRGDGTVFRRSAAGFGLPPGTLPQSHGAVAATEEAISHVRDVLTNDTAGPPLGPGEIGIDVPDVVSVGEPLTVTVTGADAAGTTCRVVDAFNRWQVAVPPLERRDGALTASVVLGEPGVYRVEVKGGGASGVTEQVLAVPPEDADR
;
A
#
# COMPACT_ATOMS: atom_id res chain seq x y z
N MET A 1 22.80 35.24 -3.68
CA MET A 1 22.12 35.19 -2.37
C MET A 1 20.96 34.27 -2.56
N ASP A 2 21.19 32.98 -2.40
CA ASP A 2 20.17 31.96 -2.60
C ASP A 2 19.19 32.06 -1.43
N ALA A 3 17.90 32.18 -1.73
CA ALA A 3 16.86 32.15 -0.72
C ALA A 3 16.97 30.82 0.03
N VAL A 4 17.35 30.87 1.31
CA VAL A 4 17.28 29.72 2.21
C VAL A 4 15.80 29.33 2.26
N GLY A 5 15.42 28.26 1.57
CA GLY A 5 14.05 27.75 1.58
C GLY A 5 13.58 27.48 3.01
N ALA A 6 12.28 27.55 3.26
CA ALA A 6 11.72 27.23 4.57
C ALA A 6 12.13 25.80 4.99
N VAL A 7 12.56 25.63 6.24
CA VAL A 7 13.04 24.36 6.79
C VAL A 7 12.18 23.99 8.00
N SER A 8 11.79 22.71 8.10
CA SER A 8 11.01 22.17 9.21
C SER A 8 11.89 21.85 10.42
N ARG A 9 11.41 22.19 11.62
CA ARG A 9 12.03 21.84 12.91
C ARG A 9 11.26 20.77 13.68
N ASP A 10 10.23 20.19 13.08
CA ASP A 10 9.47 19.09 13.68
C ASP A 10 10.23 17.77 13.55
N ALA A 11 9.95 16.84 14.47
CA ALA A 11 10.30 15.45 14.29
C ALA A 11 9.39 14.84 13.22
N VAL A 12 9.95 14.04 12.31
CA VAL A 12 9.20 13.38 11.24
C VAL A 12 9.37 11.88 11.35
N ILE A 13 8.26 11.13 11.31
CA ILE A 13 8.28 9.67 11.34
C ILE A 13 7.62 9.15 10.07
N VAL A 14 8.33 8.28 9.34
CA VAL A 14 7.82 7.61 8.14
C VAL A 14 7.37 6.20 8.47
N ILE A 15 6.11 5.90 8.16
CA ILE A 15 5.44 4.63 8.48
C ILE A 15 5.08 3.91 7.17
N PRO A 16 5.66 2.74 6.88
CA PRO A 16 5.40 2.01 5.65
C PRO A 16 4.03 1.31 5.64
N GLY A 17 3.66 0.78 4.47
CA GLY A 17 2.49 -0.09 4.31
C GLY A 17 2.76 -1.53 4.76
N ILE A 18 1.74 -2.38 4.62
CA ILE A 18 1.89 -3.83 4.79
C ILE A 18 3.04 -4.32 3.90
N MET A 19 3.91 -5.20 4.41
CA MET A 19 5.11 -5.68 3.70
C MET A 19 6.19 -4.63 3.38
N GLY A 20 6.00 -3.36 3.76
CA GLY A 20 6.93 -2.27 3.48
C GLY A 20 8.16 -2.21 4.40
N SER A 21 8.31 -3.15 5.33
CA SER A 21 9.48 -3.30 6.21
C SER A 21 10.19 -4.63 5.97
N SER A 22 11.52 -4.63 5.93
CA SER A 22 12.31 -5.87 5.98
C SER A 22 12.17 -6.52 7.36
N LEU A 23 12.05 -7.85 7.39
CA LEU A 23 11.89 -8.64 8.62
C LEU A 23 13.04 -9.64 8.75
N ALA A 24 13.55 -9.82 9.96
CA ALA A 24 14.58 -10.81 10.28
C ALA A 24 14.21 -11.60 11.54
N ASP A 25 14.68 -12.84 11.60
CA ASP A 25 14.63 -13.67 12.80
C ASP A 25 15.64 -13.15 13.82
N VAL A 26 15.20 -12.97 15.07
CA VAL A 26 16.04 -12.37 16.12
C VAL A 26 17.11 -13.33 16.61
N GLU A 27 16.82 -14.64 16.66
CA GLU A 27 17.76 -15.64 17.17
C GLU A 27 18.83 -15.98 16.13
N SER A 28 18.42 -16.29 14.91
CA SER A 28 19.37 -16.70 13.86
C SER A 28 19.98 -15.52 13.11
N GLY A 29 19.35 -14.34 13.15
CA GLY A 29 19.74 -13.17 12.37
C GLY A 29 19.38 -13.26 10.88
N ASP A 30 18.74 -14.35 10.44
CA ASP A 30 18.38 -14.54 9.04
C ASP A 30 17.27 -13.58 8.62
N VAL A 31 17.39 -13.04 7.40
CA VAL A 31 16.33 -12.23 6.81
C VAL A 31 15.16 -13.14 6.40
N LEU A 32 13.97 -12.81 6.90
CA LEU A 32 12.71 -13.49 6.61
C LEU A 32 11.95 -12.85 5.45
N TRP A 33 12.11 -11.53 5.26
CA TRP A 33 11.47 -10.75 4.19
C TRP A 33 12.28 -9.47 3.87
N GLY A 34 12.25 -9.03 2.61
CA GLY A 34 12.87 -7.77 2.16
C GLY A 34 14.33 -7.91 1.73
N LEU A 35 14.65 -9.01 1.04
CA LEU A 35 15.96 -9.28 0.43
C LEU A 35 16.07 -8.72 -1.00
N ASP A 36 17.29 -8.37 -1.39
CA ASP A 36 17.74 -8.21 -2.79
C ASP A 36 18.18 -9.57 -3.40
N ASP A 37 17.75 -10.69 -2.80
CA ASP A 37 18.26 -12.02 -3.10
C ASP A 37 17.18 -12.90 -3.75
N ALA A 38 17.40 -13.24 -5.02
CA ALA A 38 16.59 -14.16 -5.81
C ALA A 38 16.45 -15.54 -5.15
N SER A 39 17.39 -15.96 -4.29
CA SER A 39 17.38 -17.26 -3.61
C SER A 39 16.19 -17.42 -2.64
N TRP A 40 15.72 -16.32 -2.02
CA TRP A 40 14.55 -16.35 -1.15
C TRP A 40 13.27 -16.63 -1.94
N TRP A 41 13.11 -15.97 -3.09
CA TRP A 41 12.00 -16.23 -4.00
C TRP A 41 12.04 -17.68 -4.47
N VAL A 42 13.21 -18.17 -4.90
CA VAL A 42 13.39 -19.59 -5.27
C VAL A 42 13.02 -20.52 -4.12
N SER A 43 13.39 -20.25 -2.87
CA SER A 43 13.00 -21.08 -1.71
C SER A 43 11.50 -21.00 -1.40
N ALA A 44 10.86 -19.85 -1.56
CA ALA A 44 9.42 -19.68 -1.36
C ALA A 44 8.60 -20.44 -2.42
N TRP A 45 9.08 -20.43 -3.67
CA TRP A 45 8.53 -21.19 -4.80
C TRP A 45 8.75 -22.70 -4.66
N THR A 46 9.96 -23.14 -4.32
CA THR A 46 10.33 -24.57 -4.35
C THR A 46 9.96 -25.30 -3.05
N THR A 47 10.58 -24.97 -1.92
CA THR A 47 10.49 -25.75 -0.67
C THR A 47 9.45 -25.23 0.31
N GLY A 48 9.06 -23.95 0.22
CA GLY A 48 8.13 -23.29 1.14
C GLY A 48 8.69 -23.05 2.54
N ARG A 49 9.98 -23.34 2.78
CA ARG A 49 10.65 -23.14 4.08
C ARG A 49 10.66 -21.67 4.50
N ALA A 50 10.95 -20.77 3.57
CA ALA A 50 10.93 -19.33 3.80
C ALA A 50 9.55 -18.85 4.32
N LEU A 51 8.47 -19.32 3.70
CA LEU A 51 7.09 -18.97 4.09
C LEU A 51 6.72 -19.52 5.48
N LYS A 52 7.18 -20.72 5.83
CA LYS A 52 6.95 -21.28 7.18
C LYS A 52 7.64 -20.47 8.26
N ARG A 53 8.85 -19.98 8.01
CA ARG A 53 9.58 -19.11 8.95
C ARG A 53 8.94 -17.72 9.06
N LEU A 54 8.36 -17.23 7.96
CA LEU A 54 7.65 -15.96 7.91
C LEU A 54 6.25 -16.02 8.55
N ALA A 55 5.63 -17.20 8.66
CA ALA A 55 4.30 -17.33 9.25
C ALA A 55 4.25 -16.81 10.70
N VAL A 56 3.12 -16.21 11.07
CA VAL A 56 2.80 -15.87 12.46
C VAL A 56 2.54 -17.17 13.21
N THR A 57 3.14 -17.30 14.39
CA THR A 57 2.99 -18.45 15.28
C THR A 57 1.84 -18.25 16.27
N ASP A 58 1.34 -19.33 16.86
CA ASP A 58 0.31 -19.25 17.91
C ASP A 58 0.80 -18.47 19.14
N ASP A 59 2.10 -18.53 19.44
CA ASP A 59 2.72 -17.72 20.48
C ASP A 59 2.64 -16.22 20.16
N GLU A 60 3.02 -15.83 18.94
CA GLU A 60 2.92 -14.44 18.47
C GLU A 60 1.46 -13.96 18.45
N ARG A 61 0.50 -14.82 18.06
CA ARG A 61 -0.94 -14.52 18.15
C ARG A 61 -1.40 -14.30 19.59
N ALA A 62 -0.89 -15.08 20.53
CA ALA A 62 -1.17 -14.94 21.96
C ALA A 62 -0.39 -13.78 22.62
N GLY A 63 0.26 -12.90 21.83
CA GLY A 63 1.00 -11.74 22.30
C GLY A 63 2.43 -12.02 22.77
N ARG A 64 2.92 -13.26 22.69
CA ARG A 64 4.34 -13.60 22.92
C ARG A 64 5.14 -13.32 21.65
N THR A 65 5.33 -12.03 21.37
CA THR A 65 6.07 -11.54 20.21
C THR A 65 7.58 -11.41 20.52
N GLY A 66 8.39 -11.07 19.51
CA GLY A 66 9.83 -10.82 19.66
C GLY A 66 10.73 -11.82 18.93
N ARG A 67 10.19 -12.90 18.36
CA ARG A 67 10.92 -13.80 17.47
C ARG A 67 11.36 -13.10 16.18
N VAL A 68 10.51 -12.22 15.65
CA VAL A 68 10.75 -11.48 14.41
C VAL A 68 10.87 -10.00 14.73
N ARG A 69 11.84 -9.36 14.07
CA ARG A 69 12.09 -7.92 14.21
C ARG A 69 12.11 -7.28 12.84
N ALA A 70 11.49 -6.11 12.74
CA ALA A 70 11.61 -5.25 11.57
C ALA A 70 12.95 -4.50 11.59
N THR A 71 13.69 -4.53 10.47
CA THR A 71 15.08 -4.05 10.41
C THR A 71 15.25 -2.72 9.68
N GLY A 72 14.27 -2.31 8.88
CA GLY A 72 14.29 -1.07 8.10
C GLY A 72 13.13 -1.01 7.10
N LEU A 73 12.85 0.18 6.56
CA LEU A 73 11.93 0.27 5.42
C LEU A 73 12.55 -0.39 4.19
N LEU A 74 11.72 -0.93 3.30
CA LEU A 74 12.19 -1.52 2.07
C LEU A 74 12.94 -0.48 1.20
N ARG A 75 14.17 -0.84 0.83
CA ARG A 75 15.08 -0.03 -0.01
C ARG A 75 15.22 -0.57 -1.44
N PHE A 76 14.62 -1.71 -1.72
CA PHE A 76 14.64 -2.39 -3.01
C PHE A 76 13.21 -2.63 -3.50
N PRO A 77 12.96 -2.73 -4.81
CA PRO A 77 11.66 -3.13 -5.32
C PRO A 77 11.31 -4.51 -4.78
N ALA A 78 10.32 -4.60 -3.90
CA ALA A 78 9.78 -5.90 -3.47
C ALA A 78 8.54 -6.19 -4.31
N PHE A 79 8.56 -7.31 -5.03
CA PHE A 79 7.46 -7.67 -5.91
C PHE A 79 6.34 -8.37 -5.14
N ALA A 80 5.24 -7.65 -4.93
CA ALA A 80 3.95 -8.20 -4.55
C ALA A 80 2.99 -8.03 -5.75
N PRO A 81 2.79 -9.06 -6.60
CA PRO A 81 2.02 -9.04 -7.83
C PRO A 81 0.68 -8.36 -7.63
N VAL A 82 -0.06 -8.72 -6.58
CA VAL A 82 -1.39 -8.16 -6.36
C VAL A 82 -1.35 -6.82 -5.64
N LEU A 83 -0.20 -6.28 -5.24
CA LEU A 83 -0.08 -4.87 -4.81
C LEU A 83 0.55 -4.01 -5.90
N LYS A 84 0.78 -4.54 -7.12
CA LYS A 84 1.45 -3.85 -8.23
C LYS A 84 2.88 -3.38 -7.87
N GLY A 85 3.54 -4.12 -6.96
CA GLY A 85 4.90 -3.87 -6.46
C GLY A 85 5.02 -2.76 -5.40
N PHE A 86 6.16 -2.71 -4.69
CA PHE A 86 6.53 -1.59 -3.83
C PHE A 86 7.65 -0.77 -4.47
N GLU A 87 7.44 0.53 -4.65
CA GLU A 87 8.57 1.43 -4.90
C GLU A 87 9.34 1.66 -3.59
N PRO A 88 10.69 1.64 -3.61
CA PRO A 88 11.49 1.91 -2.42
C PRO A 88 11.14 3.26 -1.78
N TYR A 89 11.10 3.30 -0.44
CA TYR A 89 10.87 4.53 0.32
C TYR A 89 12.04 5.53 0.24
N THR A 90 13.13 5.18 -0.44
CA THR A 90 14.36 5.98 -0.54
C THR A 90 14.12 7.38 -1.10
N LYS A 91 13.26 7.52 -2.13
CA LYS A 91 12.91 8.83 -2.69
C LYS A 91 12.14 9.69 -1.70
N LEU A 92 11.18 9.09 -0.99
CA LEU A 92 10.38 9.78 0.02
C LEU A 92 11.27 10.28 1.17
N LEU A 93 12.09 9.40 1.72
CA LEU A 93 13.04 9.71 2.79
C LEU A 93 14.03 10.80 2.37
N ALA A 94 14.65 10.66 1.19
CA ALA A 94 15.55 11.67 0.65
C ALA A 94 14.85 13.00 0.41
N GLY A 95 13.59 12.96 -0.04
CA GLY A 95 12.81 14.14 -0.29
C GLY A 95 12.43 14.89 0.98
N ILE A 96 12.02 14.16 2.02
CA ILE A 96 11.74 14.71 3.35
C ILE A 96 13.02 15.33 3.92
N GLY A 97 14.14 14.59 3.91
CA GLY A 97 15.41 15.05 4.51
C GLY A 97 15.95 16.37 3.96
N ARG A 98 15.60 16.75 2.72
CA ARG A 98 16.01 18.03 2.10
C ARG A 98 15.39 19.27 2.74
N VAL A 99 14.28 19.12 3.47
CA VAL A 99 13.55 20.23 4.08
C VAL A 99 13.56 20.18 5.60
N LEU A 100 14.41 19.34 6.21
CA LEU A 100 14.56 19.25 7.67
C LEU A 100 15.75 20.06 8.17
N ALA A 101 15.63 20.57 9.39
CA ALA A 101 16.70 21.33 10.05
C ALA A 101 17.94 20.49 10.32
N HIS A 102 17.77 19.17 10.47
CA HIS A 102 18.84 18.20 10.61
C HIS A 102 18.34 16.82 10.17
N PRO A 103 19.21 15.93 9.64
CA PRO A 103 18.83 14.57 9.30
C PRO A 103 18.23 13.77 10.47
N ASP A 104 18.71 14.00 11.69
CA ASP A 104 18.21 13.32 12.90
C ASP A 104 16.77 13.70 13.29
N ALA A 105 16.15 14.68 12.62
CA ALA A 105 14.71 14.92 12.76
C ALA A 105 13.88 13.81 12.09
N LEU A 106 14.43 13.10 11.10
CA LEU A 106 13.77 12.03 10.38
C LEU A 106 14.00 10.67 11.06
N CYS A 107 12.90 9.98 11.35
CA CYS A 107 12.92 8.61 11.85
C CYS A 107 12.13 7.68 10.92
N GLU A 108 12.72 6.54 10.64
CA GLU A 108 12.08 5.40 9.99
C GLU A 108 11.35 4.57 11.06
N PHE A 109 10.07 4.22 10.86
CA PHE A 109 9.36 3.26 11.72
C PHE A 109 9.07 1.95 10.96
N PRO A 110 10.08 1.06 10.82
CA PRO A 110 9.82 -0.29 10.35
C PRO A 110 9.08 -1.08 11.43
N TYR A 111 8.12 -1.90 11.03
CA TYR A 111 7.29 -2.68 11.95
C TYR A 111 6.96 -4.07 11.39
N ASP A 112 6.54 -4.98 12.28
CA ASP A 112 6.12 -6.32 11.89
C ASP A 112 4.69 -6.29 11.34
N TRP A 113 4.61 -6.08 10.04
CA TRP A 113 3.38 -5.98 9.28
C TRP A 113 2.53 -7.26 9.27
N ARG A 114 3.03 -8.36 9.83
CA ARG A 114 2.24 -9.59 9.99
C ARG A 114 1.29 -9.50 11.18
N LEU A 115 1.65 -8.70 12.18
CA LEU A 115 0.90 -8.50 13.43
C LEU A 115 -0.18 -7.41 13.25
N SER A 116 -1.09 -7.30 14.22
CA SER A 116 -2.22 -6.38 14.13
C SER A 116 -1.78 -4.91 14.12
N VAL A 117 -2.66 -4.06 13.60
CA VAL A 117 -2.55 -2.60 13.65
C VAL A 117 -2.42 -2.11 15.09
N GLU A 118 -3.16 -2.71 16.02
CA GLU A 118 -3.11 -2.40 17.46
C GLU A 118 -1.73 -2.69 18.06
N HIS A 119 -1.17 -3.87 17.79
CA HIS A 119 0.18 -4.22 18.25
C HIS A 119 1.21 -3.20 17.75
N ASN A 120 1.20 -2.94 16.45
CA ASN A 120 2.14 -2.01 15.82
C ASN A 120 1.92 -0.55 16.27
N ALA A 121 0.72 -0.17 16.68
CA ALA A 121 0.45 1.17 17.21
C ALA A 121 1.08 1.39 18.59
N HIS A 122 1.13 0.37 19.44
CA HIS A 122 1.88 0.44 20.71
C HIS A 122 3.40 0.51 20.48
N GLU A 123 3.92 -0.15 19.44
CA GLU A 123 5.33 0.04 19.06
C GLU A 123 5.60 1.46 18.52
N LEU A 124 4.65 2.01 17.76
CA LEU A 124 4.72 3.39 17.26
C LEU A 124 4.72 4.40 18.41
N GLU A 125 3.84 4.24 19.40
CA GLU A 125 3.78 5.08 20.62
C GLU A 125 5.16 5.18 21.29
N ARG A 126 5.81 4.04 21.57
CA ARG A 126 7.14 4.01 22.17
C ARG A 126 8.21 4.64 21.28
N LEU A 127 8.10 4.52 19.96
CA LEU A 127 9.03 5.17 19.04
C LEU A 127 8.82 6.68 19.03
N VAL A 128 7.56 7.15 18.98
CA VAL A 128 7.21 8.57 19.00
C VAL A 128 7.76 9.24 20.25
N ASP A 129 7.52 8.66 21.43
CA ASP A 129 7.99 9.21 22.70
C ASP A 129 9.52 9.37 22.74
N ARG A 130 10.24 8.31 22.33
CA ARG A 130 11.71 8.32 22.29
C ARG A 130 12.24 9.31 21.26
N HIS A 131 11.73 9.28 20.04
CA HIS A 131 12.22 10.11 18.94
C HIS A 131 11.97 11.58 19.21
N LEU A 132 10.77 11.94 19.67
CA LEU A 132 10.43 13.32 19.99
C LEU A 132 11.26 13.86 21.16
N SER A 133 11.46 13.05 22.21
CA SER A 133 12.28 13.44 23.36
C SER A 133 13.74 13.68 22.95
N GLN A 134 14.30 12.79 22.11
CA GLN A 134 15.66 12.94 21.58
C GLN A 134 15.77 14.18 20.67
N TRP A 135 14.80 14.39 19.79
CA TRP A 135 14.81 15.52 18.88
C TRP A 135 14.67 16.87 19.61
N ARG A 136 13.81 16.97 20.64
CA ARG A 136 13.70 18.17 21.49
C ARG A 136 14.99 18.50 22.22
N ALA A 137 15.78 17.48 22.60
CA ALA A 137 17.07 17.64 23.27
C ALA A 137 18.25 17.88 22.30
N HIS A 138 18.05 17.65 21.01
CA HIS A 138 19.10 17.77 20.01
C HIS A 138 19.53 19.25 19.80
N PRO A 139 20.82 19.59 19.61
CA PRO A 139 21.27 20.98 19.42
C PRO A 139 20.64 21.72 18.24
N SER A 140 20.27 20.99 17.18
CA SER A 140 19.56 21.53 16.00
C SER A 140 18.04 21.41 16.12
N GLY A 141 17.54 20.81 17.20
CA GLY A 141 16.12 20.63 17.48
C GLY A 141 15.46 21.86 18.10
N SER A 142 14.20 21.70 18.49
CA SER A 142 13.41 22.73 19.18
C SER A 142 12.68 22.11 20.37
N ALA A 143 12.67 22.77 21.52
CA ALA A 143 11.90 22.33 22.68
C ALA A 143 10.39 22.24 22.38
N ASP A 144 9.91 23.10 21.49
CA ASP A 144 8.51 23.14 21.05
C ASP A 144 8.22 22.22 19.86
N ALA A 145 9.21 21.43 19.41
CA ALA A 145 9.02 20.52 18.27
C ALA A 145 7.81 19.61 18.50
N LYS A 146 7.04 19.39 17.45
CA LYS A 146 5.97 18.40 17.38
C LYS A 146 6.35 17.30 16.39
N VAL A 147 5.49 16.31 16.28
CA VAL A 147 5.67 15.16 15.38
C VAL A 147 4.81 15.35 14.14
N VAL A 148 5.40 15.05 12.98
CA VAL A 148 4.68 14.86 11.72
C VAL A 148 4.77 13.39 11.35
N LEU A 149 3.62 12.73 11.23
CA LEU A 149 3.55 11.35 10.76
C LEU A 149 3.33 11.34 9.25
N VAL A 150 4.16 10.60 8.51
CA VAL A 150 3.98 10.37 7.07
C VAL A 150 3.77 8.89 6.86
N ALA A 151 2.54 8.48 6.60
CA ALA A 151 2.14 7.09 6.61
C ALA A 151 1.63 6.62 5.26
N HIS A 152 2.09 5.46 4.81
CA HIS A 152 1.65 4.84 3.56
C HIS A 152 0.74 3.65 3.82
N SER A 153 -0.36 3.51 3.05
CA SER A 153 -1.21 2.32 3.05
C SER A 153 -1.64 1.94 4.48
N MET A 154 -1.45 0.68 4.90
CA MET A 154 -1.72 0.18 6.26
C MET A 154 -1.06 0.99 7.38
N GLY A 155 0.08 1.63 7.11
CA GLY A 155 0.75 2.51 8.06
C GLY A 155 -0.13 3.65 8.56
N GLY A 156 -1.05 4.13 7.72
CA GLY A 156 -2.02 5.16 8.13
C GLY A 156 -3.06 4.63 9.13
N LEU A 157 -3.38 3.34 9.10
CA LEU A 157 -4.23 2.70 10.13
C LEU A 157 -3.48 2.59 11.46
N VAL A 158 -2.18 2.25 11.42
CA VAL A 158 -1.30 2.23 12.60
C VAL A 158 -1.20 3.62 13.23
N ALA A 159 -0.92 4.64 12.42
CA ALA A 159 -0.91 6.03 12.87
C ALA A 159 -2.25 6.46 13.46
N ARG A 160 -3.36 6.09 12.82
CA ARG A 160 -4.71 6.42 13.31
C ARG A 160 -5.04 5.73 14.64
N TYR A 161 -4.65 4.47 14.81
CA TYR A 161 -4.87 3.76 16.07
C TYR A 161 -4.10 4.45 17.21
N TYR A 162 -2.82 4.78 16.99
CA TYR A 162 -2.01 5.53 17.93
C TYR A 162 -2.66 6.88 18.31
N LEU A 163 -3.08 7.66 17.32
CA LEU A 163 -3.68 8.97 17.57
C LEU A 163 -5.02 8.88 18.28
N HIS A 164 -5.92 8.02 17.79
CA HIS A 164 -7.31 8.06 18.20
C HIS A 164 -7.62 7.13 19.38
N VAL A 165 -7.02 5.94 19.40
CA VAL A 165 -7.31 4.92 20.40
C VAL A 165 -6.34 5.01 21.59
N LEU A 166 -5.05 5.25 21.32
CA LEU A 166 -4.05 5.41 22.37
C LEU A 166 -3.92 6.85 22.89
N GLY A 167 -4.52 7.82 22.19
CA GLY A 167 -4.58 9.22 22.63
C GLY A 167 -3.34 10.05 22.30
N GLY A 168 -2.50 9.61 21.35
CA GLY A 168 -1.23 10.25 20.98
C GLY A 168 -1.31 11.62 20.29
N THR A 169 -2.42 12.33 20.39
CA THR A 169 -2.67 13.57 19.61
C THR A 169 -1.91 14.79 20.12
N SER A 170 -1.58 14.87 21.41
CA SER A 170 -1.00 16.07 22.04
C SER A 170 0.34 16.50 21.45
N ASP A 171 1.12 15.55 20.95
CA ASP A 171 2.46 15.77 20.44
C ASP A 171 2.58 15.67 18.91
N VAL A 172 1.48 15.38 18.22
CA VAL A 172 1.43 15.29 16.76
C VAL A 172 0.84 16.58 16.19
N ARG A 173 1.61 17.28 15.35
CA ARG A 173 1.14 18.48 14.63
C ARG A 173 0.16 18.09 13.52
N THR A 174 0.53 17.10 12.72
CA THR A 174 -0.26 16.66 11.57
C THR A 174 0.16 15.26 11.12
N THR A 175 -0.74 14.59 10.41
CA THR A 175 -0.49 13.30 9.76
C THR A 175 -0.78 13.43 8.28
N VAL A 176 0.18 13.02 7.45
CA VAL A 176 0.01 12.86 6.01
C VAL A 176 -0.17 11.37 5.73
N THR A 177 -1.26 11.01 5.06
CA THR A 177 -1.49 9.63 4.63
C THR A 177 -1.52 9.50 3.12
N LEU A 178 -0.81 8.49 2.63
CA LEU A 178 -0.61 8.16 1.24
C LEU A 178 -1.35 6.85 0.94
N GLY A 179 -2.50 6.92 0.26
CA GLY A 179 -3.27 5.73 -0.15
C GLY A 179 -3.80 4.84 1.00
N THR A 180 -4.07 5.39 2.19
CA THR A 180 -4.50 4.58 3.34
C THR A 180 -5.92 4.03 3.19
N PRO A 181 -6.15 2.71 3.36
CA PRO A 181 -7.48 2.10 3.28
C PRO A 181 -8.28 2.25 4.58
N TYR A 182 -8.82 3.44 4.87
CA TYR A 182 -9.56 3.68 6.12
C TYR A 182 -10.78 2.77 6.30
N TYR A 183 -11.46 2.42 5.22
CA TYR A 183 -12.57 1.46 5.25
C TYR A 183 -12.15 0.05 4.81
N GLY A 184 -10.85 -0.24 4.76
CA GLY A 184 -10.32 -1.51 4.25
C GLY A 184 -10.34 -1.61 2.73
N SER A 185 -9.96 -2.77 2.20
CA SER A 185 -9.85 -3.05 0.76
C SER A 185 -10.45 -4.41 0.43
N VAL A 186 -11.27 -4.51 -0.63
CA VAL A 186 -11.74 -5.81 -1.13
C VAL A 186 -10.57 -6.70 -1.56
N LYS A 187 -9.43 -6.11 -1.92
CA LYS A 187 -8.25 -6.85 -2.36
C LYS A 187 -7.68 -7.76 -1.25
N SER A 188 -7.79 -7.38 0.02
CA SER A 188 -7.35 -8.24 1.14
C SER A 188 -8.22 -9.50 1.25
N ALA A 189 -9.54 -9.37 1.11
CA ALA A 189 -10.47 -10.51 1.06
C ALA A 189 -10.24 -11.39 -0.18
N TYR A 190 -9.94 -10.77 -1.33
CA TYR A 190 -9.56 -11.49 -2.54
C TYR A 190 -8.29 -12.33 -2.32
N ILE A 191 -7.21 -11.73 -1.81
CA ILE A 191 -5.93 -12.41 -1.51
C ILE A 191 -6.15 -13.58 -0.55
N LEU A 192 -6.95 -13.38 0.51
CA LEU A 192 -7.26 -14.40 1.50
C LEU A 192 -7.88 -15.64 0.85
N ARG A 193 -8.81 -15.45 -0.09
CA ARG A 193 -9.51 -16.55 -0.79
C ARG A 193 -8.69 -17.16 -1.92
N SER A 194 -8.20 -16.33 -2.84
CA SER A 194 -7.57 -16.79 -4.10
C SER A 194 -6.16 -17.32 -3.87
N GLY A 195 -5.43 -16.75 -2.91
CA GLY A 195 -3.98 -16.90 -2.82
C GLY A 195 -3.24 -16.23 -3.98
N ASP A 196 -3.93 -15.42 -4.78
CA ASP A 196 -3.30 -14.50 -5.73
C ASP A 196 -2.93 -13.26 -4.93
N GLY A 197 -1.63 -13.03 -4.77
CA GLY A 197 -1.13 -11.97 -3.90
C GLY A 197 0.35 -11.68 -4.09
N LEU A 198 1.10 -12.78 -4.01
CA LEU A 198 2.55 -12.88 -4.07
C LEU A 198 2.95 -13.83 -5.21
N PRO A 199 4.17 -13.72 -5.81
CA PRO A 199 4.62 -14.68 -6.80
C PRO A 199 5.02 -15.95 -6.04
N ILE A 200 4.06 -16.66 -5.47
CA ILE A 200 4.26 -17.90 -4.74
C ILE A 200 3.04 -18.77 -4.99
N PRO A 201 3.16 -20.11 -4.88
CA PRO A 201 2.02 -20.99 -5.10
C PRO A 201 0.81 -20.58 -4.25
N ARG A 202 -0.36 -20.40 -4.88
CA ARG A 202 -1.61 -19.92 -4.25
C ARG A 202 -1.93 -20.60 -2.92
N LYS A 203 -1.80 -21.93 -2.88
CA LYS A 203 -2.03 -22.74 -1.66
C LYS A 203 -1.11 -22.36 -0.50
N ARG A 204 0.14 -21.98 -0.79
CA ARG A 204 1.11 -21.57 0.23
C ARG A 204 0.85 -20.14 0.70
N LEU A 205 0.50 -19.23 -0.22
CA LEU A 205 0.10 -17.88 0.18
C LEU A 205 -1.10 -17.92 1.12
N ARG A 206 -2.15 -18.67 0.75
CA ARG A 206 -3.35 -18.84 1.58
C ARG A 206 -3.00 -19.27 3.00
N LYS A 207 -2.19 -20.33 3.14
CA LYS A 207 -1.75 -20.82 4.47
C LYS A 207 -1.00 -19.77 5.29
N LEU A 208 -0.20 -18.93 4.63
CA LEU A 208 0.52 -17.83 5.29
C LEU A 208 -0.46 -16.77 5.78
N VAL A 209 -1.34 -16.28 4.89
CA VAL A 209 -2.19 -15.13 5.18
C VAL A 209 -3.39 -15.45 6.07
N GLN A 210 -3.83 -16.71 6.09
CA GLN A 210 -4.92 -17.19 6.97
C GLN A 210 -4.66 -16.90 8.44
N HIS A 211 -3.40 -16.84 8.86
CA HIS A 211 -3.00 -16.66 10.25
C HIS A 211 -2.34 -15.29 10.51
N MET A 212 -2.52 -14.31 9.60
CA MET A 212 -1.78 -13.05 9.64
C MET A 212 -2.68 -11.87 10.04
N PRO A 213 -2.76 -11.49 11.33
CA PRO A 213 -3.63 -10.41 11.80
C PRO A 213 -3.53 -9.10 10.99
N GLY A 214 -2.34 -8.73 10.54
CA GLY A 214 -2.14 -7.52 9.72
C GLY A 214 -2.94 -7.51 8.40
N LEU A 215 -3.19 -8.67 7.77
CA LEU A 215 -4.07 -8.72 6.60
C LEU A 215 -5.55 -8.56 6.99
N TYR A 216 -5.95 -9.13 8.12
CA TYR A 216 -7.34 -9.05 8.58
C TYR A 216 -7.74 -7.61 8.91
N ASP A 217 -6.81 -6.80 9.43
CA ASP A 217 -7.02 -5.37 9.68
C ASP A 217 -7.10 -4.52 8.39
N LEU A 218 -6.98 -5.14 7.21
CA LEU A 218 -7.22 -4.54 5.90
C LEU A 218 -8.53 -5.03 5.25
N LEU A 219 -9.30 -5.90 5.91
CA LEU A 219 -10.58 -6.38 5.39
C LEU A 219 -11.57 -5.22 5.23
N PRO A 220 -12.43 -5.25 4.20
CA PRO A 220 -13.37 -4.17 3.95
C PRO A 220 -14.43 -4.09 5.06
N PHE A 221 -14.65 -2.88 5.57
CA PHE A 221 -15.55 -2.61 6.71
C PHE A 221 -16.83 -1.83 6.38
N TYR A 222 -17.15 -1.76 5.10
CA TYR A 222 -18.32 -1.08 4.56
C TYR A 222 -19.25 -2.10 3.89
N ARG A 223 -20.39 -1.65 3.38
CA ARG A 223 -21.34 -2.52 2.67
C ARG A 223 -20.79 -2.92 1.32
N CYS A 224 -19.94 -3.94 1.31
CA CYS A 224 -19.19 -4.40 0.16
C CYS A 224 -19.63 -5.78 -0.34
N VAL A 225 -20.46 -6.51 0.41
CA VAL A 225 -21.00 -7.80 -0.04
C VAL A 225 -22.28 -7.53 -0.82
N ASP A 226 -22.23 -7.68 -2.14
CA ASP A 226 -23.37 -7.51 -3.05
C ASP A 226 -24.18 -8.80 -3.15
N GLU A 227 -25.42 -8.77 -2.65
CA GLU A 227 -26.38 -9.88 -2.65
C GLU A 227 -27.41 -9.77 -3.79
N GLY A 228 -27.18 -8.88 -4.76
CA GLY A 228 -28.03 -8.61 -5.91
C GLY A 228 -29.00 -7.46 -5.66
N THR A 229 -29.88 -7.56 -4.67
CA THR A 229 -30.85 -6.50 -4.31
C THR A 229 -30.42 -5.67 -3.11
N THR A 230 -29.59 -6.24 -2.24
CA THR A 230 -29.06 -5.56 -1.05
C THR A 230 -27.55 -5.69 -1.02
N ALA A 231 -26.89 -4.82 -0.26
CA ALA A 231 -25.50 -4.98 0.10
C ALA A 231 -25.31 -4.83 1.61
N ARG A 232 -24.48 -5.70 2.17
CA ARG A 232 -24.16 -5.74 3.60
C ARG A 232 -22.65 -5.71 3.83
N ARG A 233 -22.25 -5.55 5.09
CA ARG A 233 -20.84 -5.66 5.49
C ARG A 233 -20.38 -7.11 5.35
N LEU A 234 -19.08 -7.29 5.13
CA LEU A 234 -18.43 -8.59 5.24
C LEU A 234 -18.44 -9.02 6.71
N GLU A 235 -18.92 -10.23 6.98
CA GLU A 235 -19.05 -10.78 8.34
C GLU A 235 -18.01 -11.87 8.62
N PRO A 236 -17.70 -12.20 9.88
CA PRO A 236 -16.76 -13.27 10.21
C PRO A 236 -17.12 -14.62 9.60
N GLY A 237 -18.42 -14.92 9.51
CA GLY A 237 -18.91 -16.15 8.88
C GLY A 237 -18.63 -16.20 7.37
N ASP A 238 -18.63 -15.05 6.68
CA ASP A 238 -18.21 -14.98 5.29
C ASP A 238 -16.72 -15.26 5.18
N VAL A 239 -15.91 -14.65 6.05
CA VAL A 239 -14.45 -14.84 6.07
C VAL A 239 -14.11 -16.31 6.30
N GLU A 240 -14.78 -16.96 7.25
CA GLU A 240 -14.67 -18.40 7.51
C GLU A 240 -15.05 -19.24 6.27
N SER A 241 -16.14 -18.88 5.57
CA SER A 241 -16.55 -19.56 4.33
C SER A 241 -15.54 -19.42 3.18
N LEU A 242 -14.65 -18.41 3.26
CA LEU A 242 -13.56 -18.17 2.32
C LEU A 242 -12.26 -18.88 2.73
N ASP A 243 -12.33 -19.78 3.71
CA ASP A 243 -11.21 -20.45 4.38
C ASP A 243 -10.35 -19.49 5.23
N GLY A 244 -10.91 -18.36 5.68
CA GLY A 244 -10.27 -17.47 6.65
C GLY A 244 -10.48 -17.90 8.10
N ASP A 245 -9.77 -17.23 9.00
CA ASP A 245 -9.87 -17.39 10.45
C ASP A 245 -10.96 -16.46 10.99
N ARG A 246 -11.99 -17.06 11.58
CA ARG A 246 -13.15 -16.35 12.10
C ARG A 246 -12.79 -15.42 13.26
N GLU A 247 -11.91 -15.87 14.16
CA GLU A 247 -11.52 -15.11 15.35
C GLU A 247 -10.74 -13.87 14.96
N LEU A 248 -9.80 -13.98 14.00
CA LEU A 248 -9.08 -12.83 13.46
C LEU A 248 -10.02 -11.83 12.77
N ALA A 249 -11.08 -12.30 12.10
CA ALA A 249 -12.09 -11.43 11.51
C ALA A 249 -12.92 -10.70 12.58
N GLU A 250 -13.31 -11.39 13.66
CA GLU A 250 -14.01 -10.80 14.82
C GLU A 250 -13.17 -9.71 15.49
N GLU A 251 -11.90 -9.99 15.75
CA GLU A 251 -10.97 -9.02 16.33
C GLU A 251 -10.73 -7.81 15.41
N SER A 252 -10.56 -8.04 14.12
CA SER A 252 -10.41 -6.97 13.13
C SER A 252 -11.63 -6.06 13.11
N LEU A 253 -12.85 -6.63 13.22
CA LEU A 253 -14.07 -5.82 13.28
C LEU A 253 -14.12 -4.91 14.50
N LEU A 254 -13.74 -5.42 15.68
CA LEU A 254 -13.65 -4.59 16.88
C LEU A 254 -12.61 -3.48 16.72
N ARG A 255 -11.47 -3.75 16.06
CA ARG A 255 -10.43 -2.74 15.80
C ARG A 255 -10.90 -1.68 14.81
N HIS A 256 -11.59 -2.05 13.73
CA HIS A 256 -12.15 -1.09 12.78
C HIS A 256 -13.21 -0.20 13.43
N ASP A 257 -14.08 -0.74 14.29
CA ASP A 257 -15.06 0.07 15.01
C ASP A 257 -14.38 1.10 15.92
N LYS A 258 -13.28 0.74 16.59
CA LYS A 258 -12.45 1.70 17.36
C LYS A 258 -11.82 2.77 16.45
N LEU A 259 -11.23 2.36 15.33
CA LEU A 259 -10.59 3.27 14.37
C LEU A 259 -11.58 4.27 13.79
N MET A 260 -12.81 3.84 13.52
CA MET A 260 -13.82 4.67 12.86
C MET A 260 -14.51 5.67 13.79
N GLN A 261 -14.35 5.50 15.10
CA GLN A 261 -14.77 6.50 16.07
C GLN A 261 -13.85 7.74 15.97
N GLY A 262 -14.35 8.87 16.48
CA GLY A 262 -13.59 10.11 16.59
C GLY A 262 -13.50 10.98 15.34
N GLU A 263 -13.00 12.20 15.58
CA GLU A 263 -12.79 13.19 14.53
C GLU A 263 -11.57 12.85 13.67
N ALA A 264 -11.50 13.46 12.49
CA ALA A 264 -10.39 13.23 11.56
C ALA A 264 -9.05 13.83 12.06
N GLY A 265 -9.10 14.81 12.97
CA GLY A 265 -7.92 15.52 13.48
C GLY A 265 -7.17 16.31 12.40
N SER A 266 -5.89 16.56 12.63
CA SER A 266 -5.00 17.25 11.68
C SER A 266 -4.48 16.28 10.61
N LEU A 267 -5.39 15.83 9.75
CA LEU A 267 -5.13 14.81 8.74
C LEU A 267 -5.07 15.41 7.32
N ARG A 268 -4.03 15.04 6.56
CA ARG A 268 -3.82 15.38 5.16
C ARG A 268 -3.84 14.10 4.33
N LEU A 269 -4.81 14.00 3.43
CA LEU A 269 -5.03 12.82 2.61
C LEU A 269 -4.46 13.04 1.21
N LEU A 270 -3.63 12.13 0.74
CA LEU A 270 -3.23 12.02 -0.66
C LEU A 270 -3.58 10.61 -1.16
N ILE A 271 -4.45 10.52 -2.15
CA ILE A 271 -5.02 9.25 -2.60
C ILE A 271 -4.75 9.02 -4.09
N GLY A 272 -4.53 7.76 -4.47
CA GLY A 272 -4.49 7.38 -5.87
C GLY A 272 -5.91 7.26 -6.47
N ILE A 273 -6.07 7.63 -7.73
CA ILE A 273 -7.33 7.62 -8.47
C ILE A 273 -7.15 7.05 -9.89
N GLU A 274 -8.28 6.87 -10.58
CA GLU A 274 -8.41 6.43 -11.98
C GLU A 274 -7.97 5.00 -12.33
N GLN A 275 -7.36 4.26 -11.40
CA GLN A 275 -7.00 2.86 -11.62
C GLN A 275 -8.21 1.95 -11.39
N PRO A 276 -8.43 0.91 -12.24
CA PRO A 276 -9.40 -0.14 -11.99
C PRO A 276 -9.16 -0.77 -10.62
N THR A 277 -10.18 -0.74 -9.75
CA THR A 277 -10.02 -1.14 -8.35
C THR A 277 -11.21 -1.95 -7.88
N MET A 278 -10.96 -3.06 -7.17
CA MET A 278 -12.00 -3.87 -6.53
C MET A 278 -12.67 -3.07 -5.41
N GLN A 279 -13.99 -2.89 -5.46
CA GLN A 279 -14.73 -2.02 -4.52
C GLN A 279 -15.88 -2.74 -3.81
N SER A 280 -16.41 -3.80 -4.40
CA SER A 280 -17.33 -4.73 -3.73
C SER A 280 -17.01 -6.16 -4.15
N LEU A 281 -17.70 -7.13 -3.57
CA LEU A 281 -17.55 -8.54 -3.86
C LEU A 281 -18.90 -9.23 -3.75
N SER A 282 -19.07 -10.34 -4.45
CA SER A 282 -20.18 -11.27 -4.19
C SER A 282 -19.63 -12.60 -3.70
N ILE A 283 -20.37 -13.26 -2.81
CA ILE A 283 -20.04 -14.58 -2.27
C ILE A 283 -21.18 -15.52 -2.63
N ARG A 284 -20.87 -16.58 -3.38
CA ARG A 284 -21.82 -17.63 -3.74
C ARG A 284 -21.14 -18.98 -3.62
N ASP A 285 -21.70 -19.90 -2.86
CA ASP A 285 -21.17 -21.26 -2.69
C ASP A 285 -19.67 -21.31 -2.32
N GLY A 286 -19.23 -20.38 -1.45
CA GLY A 286 -17.82 -20.24 -1.05
C GLY A 286 -16.89 -19.67 -2.13
N ALA A 287 -17.41 -19.24 -3.28
CA ALA A 287 -16.67 -18.51 -4.30
C ALA A 287 -16.82 -17.01 -4.10
N LEU A 288 -15.68 -16.31 -4.01
CA LEU A 288 -15.62 -14.85 -4.01
C LEU A 288 -15.42 -14.35 -5.43
N THR A 289 -16.30 -13.46 -5.89
CA THR A 289 -16.12 -12.72 -7.15
C THR A 289 -15.90 -11.24 -6.81
N PRO A 290 -14.71 -10.66 -7.10
CA PRO A 290 -14.48 -9.25 -6.90
C PRO A 290 -15.22 -8.42 -7.96
N LEU A 291 -15.74 -7.27 -7.56
CA LEU A 291 -16.52 -6.36 -8.40
C LEU A 291 -15.86 -4.99 -8.43
N MET A 292 -15.73 -4.41 -9.62
CA MET A 292 -15.06 -3.12 -9.86
C MET A 292 -15.96 -1.90 -9.60
N HIS A 293 -17.09 -2.10 -8.93
CA HIS A 293 -18.03 -1.05 -8.54
C HIS A 293 -18.38 -1.18 -7.06
N THR A 294 -18.76 -0.08 -6.42
CA THR A 294 -19.31 -0.05 -5.07
C THR A 294 -20.83 -0.01 -5.10
N CYS A 295 -21.48 -0.40 -4.00
CA CYS A 295 -22.93 -0.39 -3.84
C CYS A 295 -23.38 0.86 -3.06
N ILE A 296 -24.15 1.75 -3.70
CA ILE A 296 -24.83 2.83 -3.00
C ILE A 296 -26.14 2.27 -2.44
N THR A 297 -26.25 2.25 -1.12
CA THR A 297 -27.39 1.66 -0.41
C THR A 297 -28.17 2.69 0.37
N ASP A 298 -29.46 2.43 0.57
CA ASP A 298 -30.25 3.13 1.59
C ASP A 298 -29.93 2.61 3.00
N PRO A 299 -30.48 3.17 4.09
CA PRO A 299 -30.20 2.69 5.44
C PRO A 299 -30.54 1.21 5.69
N ALA A 300 -31.49 0.63 4.96
CA ALA A 300 -31.86 -0.78 5.07
C ALA A 300 -30.90 -1.71 4.31
N GLY A 301 -29.96 -1.17 3.52
CA GLY A 301 -29.00 -1.95 2.73
C GLY A 301 -29.48 -2.23 1.31
N VAL A 302 -30.65 -1.74 0.89
CA VAL A 302 -31.15 -1.93 -0.47
C VAL A 302 -30.28 -1.13 -1.44
N ILE A 303 -29.78 -1.81 -2.48
CA ILE A 303 -28.94 -1.19 -3.50
C ILE A 303 -29.81 -0.25 -4.34
N ARG A 304 -29.43 1.02 -4.35
CA ARG A 304 -30.03 2.07 -5.20
C ARG A 304 -29.26 2.22 -6.50
N GLU A 305 -27.94 2.09 -6.43
CA GLU A 305 -27.05 2.30 -7.55
C GLU A 305 -25.74 1.52 -7.37
N ARG A 306 -25.11 1.16 -8.49
CA ARG A 306 -23.75 0.61 -8.54
C ARG A 306 -22.86 1.59 -9.30
N LEU A 307 -21.77 2.03 -8.67
CA LEU A 307 -20.88 3.04 -9.23
C LEU A 307 -19.43 2.55 -9.21
N ASP A 308 -18.73 2.68 -10.33
CA ASP A 308 -17.28 2.57 -10.35
C ASP A 308 -16.67 3.91 -9.91
N LEU A 309 -16.19 3.99 -8.67
CA LEU A 309 -15.52 5.18 -8.13
C LEU A 309 -14.00 5.21 -8.39
N ARG A 310 -13.47 4.21 -9.10
CA ARG A 310 -12.05 3.97 -9.34
C ARG A 310 -11.24 3.94 -8.03
N GLY A 311 -9.92 3.94 -8.14
CA GLY A 311 -9.00 3.95 -7.00
C GLY A 311 -7.56 3.92 -7.46
N ASP A 312 -6.69 3.39 -6.61
CA ASP A 312 -5.27 3.24 -6.89
C ASP A 312 -4.87 1.80 -7.31
N GLY A 313 -5.86 0.95 -7.62
CA GLY A 313 -5.66 -0.45 -7.97
C GLY A 313 -5.65 -1.38 -6.76
N THR A 314 -5.62 -0.84 -5.53
CA THR A 314 -5.74 -1.59 -4.28
C THR A 314 -6.85 -1.05 -3.38
N VAL A 315 -6.90 0.27 -3.22
CA VAL A 315 -7.83 0.99 -2.37
C VAL A 315 -8.70 1.87 -3.25
N PHE A 316 -10.00 1.60 -3.23
CA PHE A 316 -10.93 2.42 -4.00
C PHE A 316 -11.10 3.80 -3.36
N ARG A 317 -11.46 4.79 -4.17
CA ARG A 317 -11.42 6.21 -3.81
C ARG A 317 -12.11 6.54 -2.49
N ARG A 318 -13.27 5.92 -2.21
CA ARG A 318 -14.05 6.21 -0.99
C ARG A 318 -13.43 5.60 0.27
N SER A 319 -12.74 4.46 0.17
CA SER A 319 -11.97 3.91 1.30
C SER A 319 -10.77 4.77 1.65
N ALA A 320 -10.13 5.35 0.63
CA ALA A 320 -9.01 6.25 0.83
C ALA A 320 -9.43 7.65 1.33
N ALA A 321 -10.58 8.16 0.89
CA ALA A 321 -11.15 9.45 1.28
C ALA A 321 -11.95 9.39 2.60
N GLY A 322 -11.33 8.86 3.65
CA GLY A 322 -11.95 8.72 4.97
C GLY A 322 -12.46 10.04 5.57
N PHE A 323 -13.43 9.96 6.48
CA PHE A 323 -13.89 11.06 7.36
C PHE A 323 -14.45 12.33 6.69
N GLY A 324 -14.78 12.28 5.40
CA GLY A 324 -15.38 13.42 4.69
C GLY A 324 -14.42 14.58 4.44
N LEU A 325 -13.11 14.37 4.62
CA LEU A 325 -12.08 15.35 4.29
C LEU A 325 -11.83 15.37 2.78
N PRO A 326 -11.60 16.55 2.16
CA PRO A 326 -11.22 16.63 0.76
C PRO A 326 -9.77 16.11 0.58
N PRO A 327 -9.56 15.03 -0.19
CA PRO A 327 -8.22 14.51 -0.42
C PRO A 327 -7.53 15.23 -1.58
N GLY A 328 -6.20 15.34 -1.51
CA GLY A 328 -5.39 15.49 -2.71
C GLY A 328 -5.46 14.19 -3.53
N THR A 329 -5.47 14.29 -4.85
CA THR A 329 -5.63 13.14 -5.73
C THR A 329 -4.48 13.04 -6.73
N LEU A 330 -4.03 11.81 -7.00
CA LEU A 330 -3.03 11.51 -8.02
C LEU A 330 -3.48 10.33 -8.88
N PRO A 331 -3.37 10.38 -10.21
CA PRO A 331 -3.70 9.24 -11.08
C PRO A 331 -2.56 8.20 -11.04
N GLN A 332 -2.36 7.56 -9.89
CA GLN A 332 -1.22 6.68 -9.63
C GLN A 332 -1.66 5.37 -8.97
N SER A 333 -0.89 4.32 -9.24
CA SER A 333 -1.05 3.01 -8.61
C SER A 333 -0.63 3.06 -7.13
N HIS A 334 -1.21 2.18 -6.32
CA HIS A 334 -1.03 2.13 -4.86
C HIS A 334 0.45 2.14 -4.46
N GLY A 335 1.26 1.26 -5.06
CA GLY A 335 2.69 1.15 -4.77
C GLY A 335 3.52 2.37 -5.21
N ALA A 336 3.05 3.14 -6.19
CA ALA A 336 3.75 4.31 -6.71
C ALA A 336 3.42 5.60 -5.95
N VAL A 337 2.25 5.70 -5.32
CA VAL A 337 1.79 6.93 -4.63
C VAL A 337 2.82 7.45 -3.63
N ALA A 338 3.53 6.58 -2.90
CA ALA A 338 4.53 7.01 -1.91
C ALA A 338 5.85 7.53 -2.52
N ALA A 339 6.09 7.32 -3.81
CA ALA A 339 7.37 7.56 -4.48
C ALA A 339 7.32 8.60 -5.61
N THR A 340 6.14 9.18 -5.88
CA THR A 340 5.99 10.21 -6.91
C THR A 340 6.53 11.57 -6.46
N GLU A 341 7.00 12.37 -7.41
CA GLU A 341 7.49 13.72 -7.09
C GLU A 341 6.37 14.61 -6.53
N GLU A 342 5.14 14.43 -7.00
CA GLU A 342 3.96 15.15 -6.51
C GLU A 342 3.65 14.82 -5.04
N ALA A 343 3.73 13.54 -4.66
CA ALA A 343 3.53 13.13 -3.27
C ALA A 343 4.66 13.63 -2.37
N ILE A 344 5.90 13.54 -2.85
CA ILE A 344 7.06 14.06 -2.12
C ILE A 344 6.96 15.58 -1.95
N SER A 345 6.53 16.31 -2.99
CA SER A 345 6.28 17.76 -2.92
C SER A 345 5.19 18.06 -1.90
N HIS A 346 4.06 17.36 -1.96
CA HIS A 346 2.97 17.53 -0.99
C HIS A 346 3.44 17.36 0.45
N VAL A 347 4.24 16.32 0.73
CA VAL A 347 4.81 16.09 2.06
C VAL A 347 5.75 17.24 2.46
N ARG A 348 6.61 17.72 1.55
CA ARG A 348 7.49 18.86 1.83
C ARG A 348 6.69 20.11 2.16
N ASP A 349 5.64 20.43 1.41
CA ASP A 349 4.79 21.59 1.63
C ASP A 349 4.14 21.55 3.03
N VAL A 350 3.67 20.37 3.45
CA VAL A 350 3.14 20.15 4.81
C VAL A 350 4.22 20.32 5.89
N LEU A 351 5.46 19.89 5.62
CA LEU A 351 6.59 20.01 6.54
C LEU A 351 7.04 21.46 6.72
N THR A 352 7.03 22.25 5.64
CA THR A 352 7.48 23.65 5.62
C THR A 352 6.36 24.66 5.89
N ASN A 353 5.11 24.19 6.06
CA ASN A 353 3.89 25.01 6.12
C ASN A 353 3.72 25.90 4.87
N ASP A 354 4.16 25.41 3.71
CA ASP A 354 3.91 26.08 2.44
C ASP A 354 2.46 25.82 2.00
N THR A 355 1.69 26.88 1.83
CA THR A 355 0.28 26.82 1.41
C THR A 355 0.10 26.88 -0.10
N ALA A 356 1.19 26.99 -0.88
CA ALA A 356 1.11 27.05 -2.34
C ALA A 356 0.49 25.78 -2.95
N GLY A 357 0.61 24.65 -2.26
CA GLY A 357 0.14 23.35 -2.70
C GLY A 357 0.93 22.80 -3.89
N PRO A 358 1.01 21.47 -4.07
CA PRO A 358 1.69 20.91 -5.22
C PRO A 358 0.96 21.31 -6.51
N PRO A 359 1.66 21.51 -7.65
CA PRO A 359 1.01 21.59 -8.95
C PRO A 359 0.43 20.21 -9.29
N LEU A 360 -0.76 19.90 -8.75
CA LEU A 360 -1.54 18.73 -9.11
C LEU A 360 -2.10 19.00 -10.52
N GLY A 361 -1.37 18.55 -11.54
CA GLY A 361 -1.86 18.60 -12.91
C GLY A 361 -3.15 17.78 -13.05
N PRO A 362 -4.07 18.17 -13.94
CA PRO A 362 -5.23 17.36 -14.29
C PRO A 362 -4.75 16.15 -15.11
N GLY A 363 -4.22 15.13 -14.45
CA GLY A 363 -3.87 13.86 -15.07
C GLY A 363 -5.05 12.91 -14.98
N GLU A 364 -5.68 12.61 -16.11
CA GLU A 364 -6.75 11.59 -16.22
C GLU A 364 -6.18 10.22 -16.65
N ILE A 365 -4.85 10.08 -16.75
CA ILE A 365 -4.19 8.90 -17.32
C ILE A 365 -4.19 7.73 -16.32
N GLY A 366 -4.74 6.58 -16.70
CA GLY A 366 -4.64 5.33 -15.94
C GLY A 366 -3.91 4.26 -16.72
N ILE A 367 -3.23 3.32 -16.03
CA ILE A 367 -2.60 2.16 -16.68
C ILE A 367 -3.08 0.87 -16.03
N ASP A 368 -3.19 -0.16 -16.86
CA ASP A 368 -3.53 -1.51 -16.44
C ASP A 368 -2.58 -2.48 -17.12
N VAL A 369 -1.77 -3.15 -16.31
CA VAL A 369 -0.87 -4.21 -16.76
C VAL A 369 -1.14 -5.46 -15.92
N PRO A 370 -1.03 -6.67 -16.51
CA PRO A 370 -1.00 -7.90 -15.74
C PRO A 370 0.06 -7.84 -14.63
N ASP A 371 -0.30 -8.33 -13.44
CA ASP A 371 0.63 -8.41 -12.32
C ASP A 371 1.83 -9.33 -12.66
N VAL A 372 1.56 -10.48 -13.30
CA VAL A 372 2.55 -11.48 -13.71
C VAL A 372 2.36 -11.82 -15.18
N VAL A 373 3.47 -11.99 -15.90
CA VAL A 373 3.49 -12.50 -17.29
C VAL A 373 4.55 -13.59 -17.41
N SER A 374 4.31 -14.62 -18.23
CA SER A 374 5.34 -15.60 -18.53
C SER A 374 6.35 -15.01 -19.51
N VAL A 375 7.64 -15.27 -19.31
CA VAL A 375 8.69 -14.90 -20.26
C VAL A 375 8.36 -15.49 -21.63
N GLY A 376 8.44 -14.67 -22.67
CA GLY A 376 8.05 -15.03 -24.03
C GLY A 376 6.56 -14.83 -24.36
N GLU A 377 5.69 -14.60 -23.38
CA GLU A 377 4.29 -14.23 -23.61
C GLU A 377 4.11 -12.71 -23.77
N PRO A 378 3.11 -12.24 -24.54
CA PRO A 378 2.86 -10.81 -24.71
C PRO A 378 2.30 -10.18 -23.43
N LEU A 379 3.05 -9.25 -22.83
CA LEU A 379 2.54 -8.31 -21.85
C LEU A 379 1.67 -7.28 -22.55
N THR A 380 0.38 -7.26 -22.21
CA THR A 380 -0.55 -6.24 -22.69
C THR A 380 -0.62 -5.09 -21.69
N VAL A 381 -0.31 -3.88 -22.15
CA VAL A 381 -0.42 -2.63 -21.40
C VAL A 381 -1.65 -1.90 -21.90
N THR A 382 -2.63 -1.67 -21.05
CA THR A 382 -3.81 -0.86 -21.38
C THR A 382 -3.69 0.50 -20.70
N VAL A 383 -3.96 1.57 -21.45
CA VAL A 383 -3.87 2.96 -20.99
C VAL A 383 -5.21 3.63 -21.24
N THR A 384 -5.75 4.25 -20.19
CA THR A 384 -7.04 4.95 -20.19
C THR A 384 -6.85 6.44 -19.92
N GLY A 385 -7.81 7.27 -20.34
CA GLY A 385 -7.76 8.73 -20.12
C GLY A 385 -6.60 9.46 -20.79
N ALA A 386 -6.09 8.92 -21.90
CA ALA A 386 -4.99 9.48 -22.68
C ALA A 386 -5.23 9.35 -24.19
N ASP A 387 -4.72 10.33 -24.96
CA ASP A 387 -4.68 10.27 -26.42
C ASP A 387 -3.32 9.78 -26.93
N ALA A 388 -3.33 9.05 -28.05
CA ALA A 388 -2.11 8.46 -28.62
C ALA A 388 -1.08 9.54 -29.01
N ALA A 389 -1.56 10.70 -29.45
CA ALA A 389 -0.74 11.85 -29.81
C ALA A 389 -0.23 12.55 -28.52
N GLY A 390 0.93 12.14 -28.04
CA GLY A 390 1.60 12.74 -26.87
C GLY A 390 1.69 11.83 -25.65
N THR A 391 1.25 10.58 -25.76
CA THR A 391 1.44 9.55 -24.74
C THR A 391 2.56 8.60 -25.14
N THR A 392 3.50 8.34 -24.23
CA THR A 392 4.60 7.39 -24.42
C THR A 392 4.46 6.27 -23.41
N CYS A 393 4.66 5.02 -23.84
CA CYS A 393 4.78 3.86 -22.98
C CYS A 393 6.22 3.36 -23.05
N ARG A 394 6.86 3.17 -21.90
CA ARG A 394 8.21 2.62 -21.77
C ARG A 394 8.16 1.46 -20.80
N VAL A 395 8.97 0.45 -21.08
CA VAL A 395 9.23 -0.65 -20.15
C VAL A 395 10.69 -0.59 -19.78
N VAL A 396 10.97 -0.53 -18.48
CA VAL A 396 12.32 -0.50 -17.93
C VAL A 396 12.50 -1.65 -16.94
N ASP A 397 13.70 -2.16 -16.80
CA ASP A 397 14.04 -3.08 -15.71
C ASP A 397 13.95 -2.33 -14.36
N ALA A 398 13.28 -2.91 -13.37
CA ALA A 398 13.00 -2.22 -12.11
C ALA A 398 14.24 -2.05 -11.21
N PHE A 399 15.28 -2.87 -11.40
CA PHE A 399 16.50 -2.87 -10.59
C PHE A 399 17.57 -1.95 -11.19
N ASN A 400 17.92 -2.17 -12.45
CA ASN A 400 19.01 -1.44 -13.12
C ASN A 400 18.51 -0.23 -13.94
N ARG A 401 17.19 -0.06 -14.10
CA ARG A 401 16.54 1.02 -14.86
C ARG A 401 16.90 1.06 -16.35
N TRP A 402 17.45 -0.01 -16.90
CA TRP A 402 17.71 -0.09 -18.33
C TRP A 402 16.40 -0.15 -19.09
N GLN A 403 16.32 0.62 -20.17
CA GLN A 403 15.15 0.59 -21.03
C GLN A 403 15.12 -0.73 -21.79
N VAL A 404 14.06 -1.50 -21.55
CA VAL A 404 13.82 -2.81 -22.15
C VAL A 404 13.04 -2.65 -23.45
N ALA A 405 12.01 -1.81 -23.44
CA ALA A 405 11.19 -1.55 -24.62
C ALA A 405 10.51 -0.18 -24.59
N VAL A 406 10.06 0.27 -25.76
CA VAL A 406 9.16 1.42 -25.93
C VAL A 406 8.04 0.97 -26.86
N PRO A 407 7.06 0.19 -26.35
CA PRO A 407 6.03 -0.38 -27.21
C PRO A 407 5.13 0.73 -27.76
N PRO A 408 4.74 0.66 -29.05
CA PRO A 408 3.81 1.62 -29.61
C PRO A 408 2.43 1.48 -28.96
N LEU A 409 1.77 2.61 -28.72
CA LEU A 409 0.39 2.66 -28.22
C LEU A 409 -0.59 2.73 -29.41
N GLU A 410 -1.47 1.74 -29.50
CA GLU A 410 -2.52 1.65 -30.52
C GLU A 410 -3.89 1.77 -29.87
N ARG A 411 -4.81 2.52 -30.48
CA ARG A 411 -6.18 2.61 -29.96
C ARG A 411 -6.97 1.35 -30.28
N ARG A 412 -7.48 0.66 -29.25
CA ARG A 412 -8.35 -0.52 -29.34
C ARG A 412 -9.47 -0.41 -28.31
N ASP A 413 -10.72 -0.62 -28.73
CA ASP A 413 -11.91 -0.63 -27.87
C ASP A 413 -12.07 0.58 -26.93
N GLY A 414 -11.68 1.77 -27.40
CA GLY A 414 -11.79 3.03 -26.63
C GLY A 414 -10.65 3.30 -25.65
N ALA A 415 -9.69 2.38 -25.50
CA ALA A 415 -8.46 2.57 -24.74
C ALA A 415 -7.23 2.56 -25.67
N LEU A 416 -6.08 3.00 -25.16
CA LEU A 416 -4.79 2.77 -25.83
C LEU A 416 -4.21 1.47 -25.32
N THR A 417 -3.63 0.67 -26.19
CA THR A 417 -3.04 -0.63 -25.86
C THR A 417 -1.63 -0.72 -26.43
N ALA A 418 -0.71 -1.27 -25.65
CA ALA A 418 0.63 -1.61 -26.08
C ALA A 418 0.87 -3.10 -25.82
N SER A 419 1.65 -3.75 -26.67
CA SER A 419 2.07 -5.13 -26.46
C SER A 419 3.59 -5.22 -26.51
N VAL A 420 4.17 -5.93 -25.54
CA VAL A 420 5.61 -6.09 -25.38
C VAL A 420 5.90 -7.51 -24.89
N VAL A 421 6.95 -8.14 -25.43
CA VAL A 421 7.39 -9.46 -24.96
C VAL A 421 8.62 -9.26 -24.08
N LEU A 422 8.57 -9.78 -22.86
CA LEU A 422 9.70 -9.75 -21.93
C LEU A 422 10.53 -11.01 -22.13
N GLY A 423 11.82 -10.82 -22.39
CA GLY A 423 12.74 -11.89 -22.78
C GLY A 423 13.43 -12.61 -21.62
N GLU A 424 13.43 -12.03 -20.43
CA GLU A 424 14.12 -12.56 -19.26
C GLU A 424 13.21 -12.52 -18.03
N PRO A 425 13.36 -13.46 -17.08
CA PRO A 425 12.69 -13.35 -15.80
C PRO A 425 13.18 -12.13 -15.03
N GLY A 426 12.27 -11.37 -14.43
CA GLY A 426 12.63 -10.15 -13.73
C GLY A 426 11.46 -9.24 -13.41
N VAL A 427 11.69 -8.21 -12.61
CA VAL A 427 10.69 -7.18 -12.34
C VAL A 427 10.91 -6.04 -13.31
N TYR A 428 9.87 -5.69 -14.04
CA TYR A 428 9.86 -4.60 -15.01
C TYR A 428 8.90 -3.52 -14.55
N ARG A 429 9.22 -2.27 -14.83
CA ARG A 429 8.35 -1.13 -14.61
C ARG A 429 7.83 -0.66 -15.97
N VAL A 430 6.51 -0.62 -16.10
CA VAL A 430 5.82 0.03 -17.19
C VAL A 430 5.57 1.47 -16.79
N GLU A 431 6.08 2.40 -17.58
CA GLU A 431 5.97 3.84 -17.38
C GLU A 431 5.18 4.44 -18.54
N VAL A 432 4.03 5.04 -18.25
CA VAL A 432 3.21 5.75 -19.23
C VAL A 432 3.18 7.22 -18.91
N LYS A 433 3.61 8.06 -19.85
CA LYS A 433 3.65 9.51 -19.68
C LYS A 433 2.86 10.19 -20.77
N GLY A 434 1.91 11.04 -20.37
CA GLY A 434 1.21 11.98 -21.25
C GLY A 434 1.05 13.35 -20.59
N GLY A 435 1.06 14.42 -21.39
CA GLY A 435 0.57 15.73 -20.95
C GLY A 435 1.36 16.50 -19.88
N GLY A 436 2.69 16.36 -19.79
CA GLY A 436 3.53 17.23 -18.95
C GLY A 436 3.60 16.89 -17.45
N ALA A 437 2.80 15.95 -16.96
CA ALA A 437 2.87 15.42 -15.59
C ALA A 437 3.93 14.30 -15.44
N SER A 438 4.20 13.85 -14.20
CA SER A 438 4.97 12.62 -13.97
C SER A 438 4.26 11.42 -14.61
N GLY A 439 5.04 10.48 -15.15
CA GLY A 439 4.47 9.26 -15.73
C GLY A 439 3.75 8.42 -14.69
N VAL A 440 2.65 7.79 -15.08
CA VAL A 440 1.99 6.74 -14.32
C VAL A 440 2.87 5.49 -14.41
N THR A 441 3.14 4.85 -13.29
CA THR A 441 4.04 3.70 -13.26
C THR A 441 3.42 2.50 -12.55
N GLU A 442 3.66 1.32 -13.11
CA GLU A 442 3.21 0.05 -12.56
C GLU A 442 4.28 -1.01 -12.79
N GLN A 443 4.42 -1.94 -11.85
CA GLN A 443 5.40 -3.02 -11.94
C GLN A 443 4.74 -4.33 -12.38
N VAL A 444 5.46 -5.10 -13.19
CA VAL A 444 5.08 -6.44 -13.65
C VAL A 444 6.24 -7.40 -13.42
N LEU A 445 5.95 -8.62 -13.00
CA LEU A 445 6.96 -9.69 -12.93
C LEU A 445 6.86 -10.59 -14.16
N ALA A 446 7.98 -10.72 -14.86
CA ALA A 446 8.17 -11.80 -15.81
C ALA A 446 8.69 -13.04 -15.07
N VAL A 447 7.95 -14.14 -15.13
CA VAL A 447 8.37 -15.44 -14.57
C VAL A 447 8.76 -16.40 -15.70
N PRO A 448 9.67 -17.36 -15.49
CA PRO A 448 9.88 -18.43 -16.46
C PRO A 448 8.55 -19.14 -16.78
N PRO A 449 8.36 -19.68 -17.99
CA PRO A 449 7.19 -20.49 -18.29
C PRO A 449 7.07 -21.62 -17.28
N GLU A 450 5.87 -21.88 -16.75
CA GLU A 450 5.67 -23.11 -15.97
C GLU A 450 5.98 -24.31 -16.87
N ASP A 451 6.93 -25.16 -16.45
CA ASP A 451 7.12 -26.46 -17.08
C ASP A 451 5.80 -27.23 -16.97
N ALA A 452 5.05 -27.28 -18.06
CA ALA A 452 3.98 -28.25 -18.22
C ALA A 452 4.62 -29.64 -18.10
N ASP A 453 4.30 -30.33 -17.01
CA ASP A 453 4.76 -31.65 -16.57
C ASP A 453 6.00 -31.71 -15.65
N ARG A 454 5.74 -31.70 -14.34
CA ARG A 454 6.21 -32.75 -13.40
C ARG A 454 5.41 -32.84 -12.10
#